data_AF-C7Q2Z0-F1
#
_entry.id   AF-C7Q2Z0-F1
#
_cell.length_a   1.000
_cell.length_b   1.000
_cell.length_c   1.000
_cell.angle_alpha   90.00
_cell.angle_beta   90.00
_cell.angle_gamma   90.00
#
_symmetry.space_group_name_H-M   'P 1'
#
loop_
_entity.id
_entity.type
_entity.pdbx_description
1 polymer ?
#
loop_
_entity_poly.entity_id
_entity_poly.type
_entity_poly.pdbx_seq_one_letter_code
_entity_poly.pdbx_strand_id
1 'polypeptide(L)'
;MTTTTTSPLHLHDLFSPADLQAEIEAKFVTRKQHPTLPLSLYVYGQSCQYEHHWTPVTMCCRGLIVDDTTGRIVALPFPKIFVTGMHGVHDFAPPLPTEPFEIFEKVDGSLIIAFHYDGRWHAASKGSFASEQSAWAQARLDAADTSLLDPALTYLAEAIYPANRIVVDYGAREDLVLLAAYEPATGAEKALAKVAAHWAPIGPVVRSWGLGKDVREVEVLAADSRRIDGRTAGGTEDEGYVIRFTSGIRAKIKLSSYLALHKLYTGTNERTVWEVLASGQDPAVLFDTVPDEFAGWVRQVAARLRGEFDAYVAAARADFDAIGPTAERKSFAEQAMKSEHRAALFRLYDGRDIDDLAWKSIKPRGDVPFVTDEEG
;
A
#
# COMPACT_ATOMS: atom_id res chain seq x y z
N MET A 1 -5.60 -4.57 -47.81
CA MET A 1 -5.73 -4.17 -46.40
C MET A 1 -4.36 -3.70 -45.96
N THR A 2 -4.14 -2.39 -45.93
CA THR A 2 -2.91 -1.79 -45.40
C THR A 2 -2.92 -1.96 -43.89
N THR A 3 -2.11 -2.90 -43.39
CA THR A 3 -1.74 -2.96 -41.98
C THR A 3 -0.94 -1.71 -41.67
N THR A 4 -1.59 -0.71 -41.09
CA THR A 4 -0.89 0.43 -40.51
C THR A 4 -0.11 -0.11 -39.31
N THR A 5 1.19 -0.32 -39.49
CA THR A 5 2.09 -0.63 -38.39
C THR A 5 2.16 0.62 -37.52
N THR A 6 1.36 0.68 -36.46
CA THR A 6 1.44 1.79 -35.50
C THR A 6 2.80 1.73 -34.82
N SER A 7 3.59 2.81 -34.92
CA SER A 7 4.86 2.93 -34.23
C SER A 7 4.65 2.77 -32.71
N PRO A 8 5.56 2.09 -31.99
CA PRO A 8 5.41 1.92 -30.55
C PRO A 8 5.57 3.26 -29.82
N LEU A 9 4.77 3.48 -28.77
CA LEU A 9 4.85 4.65 -27.91
C LEU A 9 6.18 4.66 -27.13
N HIS A 10 6.82 5.82 -27.09
CA HIS A 10 8.03 6.07 -26.32
C HIS A 10 7.74 6.99 -25.14
N LEU A 11 8.65 6.99 -24.16
CA LEU A 11 8.51 7.82 -22.96
C LEU A 11 8.33 9.32 -23.29
N HIS A 12 9.03 9.81 -24.32
CA HIS A 12 8.95 11.20 -24.76
C HIS A 12 7.62 11.58 -25.43
N ASP A 13 6.80 10.59 -25.81
CA ASP A 13 5.46 10.82 -26.34
C ASP A 13 4.45 11.11 -25.23
N LEU A 14 4.72 10.68 -23.98
CA LEU A 14 3.85 10.94 -22.82
C LEU A 14 4.10 12.31 -22.20
N PHE A 15 5.37 12.72 -22.08
CA PHE A 15 5.80 13.99 -21.51
C PHE A 15 7.26 14.27 -21.89
N SER A 16 7.70 15.52 -21.74
CA SER A 16 9.06 15.88 -22.13
C SER A 16 10.10 15.19 -21.22
N PRO A 17 11.27 14.79 -21.75
CA PRO A 17 12.35 14.25 -20.94
C PRO A 17 12.84 15.21 -19.84
N ALA A 18 12.76 16.52 -20.08
CA ALA A 18 13.14 17.55 -19.11
C ALA A 18 12.19 17.58 -17.91
N ASP A 19 10.88 17.46 -18.15
CA ASP A 19 9.87 17.43 -17.07
C ASP A 19 10.06 16.19 -16.21
N LEU A 20 10.26 15.02 -16.83
CA LEU A 20 10.55 13.78 -16.09
C LEU A 20 11.80 13.92 -15.22
N GLN A 21 12.87 14.48 -15.77
CA GLN A 21 14.12 14.65 -15.04
C GLN A 21 13.95 15.60 -13.85
N ALA A 22 13.22 16.71 -14.03
CA ALA A 22 12.91 17.64 -12.94
C ALA A 22 12.13 16.96 -11.79
N GLU A 23 11.14 16.13 -12.12
CA GLU A 23 10.35 15.40 -11.11
C GLU A 23 11.17 14.35 -10.37
N ILE A 24 12.15 13.73 -11.03
CA ILE A 24 13.09 12.79 -10.40
C ILE A 24 14.05 13.54 -9.45
N GLU A 25 14.61 14.66 -9.88
CA GLU A 25 15.50 15.49 -9.06
C GLU A 25 14.79 16.06 -7.83
N ALA A 26 13.53 16.45 -7.99
CA ALA A 26 12.66 16.90 -6.90
C ALA A 26 12.13 15.75 -6.01
N LYS A 27 12.44 14.49 -6.35
CA LYS A 27 11.99 13.26 -5.64
C LYS A 27 10.48 13.04 -5.65
N PHE A 28 9.76 13.70 -6.55
CA PHE A 28 8.35 13.41 -6.82
C PHE A 28 8.18 12.16 -7.67
N VAL A 29 9.20 11.76 -8.43
CA VAL A 29 9.25 10.46 -9.13
C VAL A 29 10.50 9.70 -8.72
N THR A 30 10.35 8.41 -8.45
CA THR A 30 11.45 7.47 -8.27
C THR A 30 11.57 6.59 -9.51
N ARG A 31 12.78 6.54 -10.08
CA ARG A 31 13.16 5.56 -11.10
C ARG A 31 13.83 4.36 -10.42
N LYS A 32 13.36 3.15 -10.70
CA LYS A 32 13.95 1.90 -10.20
C LYS A 32 14.34 1.03 -11.38
N GLN A 33 15.61 0.66 -11.45
CA GLN A 33 16.12 -0.22 -12.50
C GLN A 33 15.77 -1.67 -12.19
N HIS A 34 15.47 -2.44 -13.23
CA HIS A 34 15.33 -3.89 -13.11
C HIS A 34 16.68 -4.52 -12.73
N PRO A 35 16.72 -5.54 -11.84
CA PRO A 35 17.98 -6.13 -11.39
C PRO A 35 18.88 -6.70 -12.49
N THR A 36 18.29 -7.16 -13.60
CA THR A 36 19.02 -7.87 -14.67
C THR A 36 18.64 -7.49 -16.11
N LEU A 37 17.59 -6.69 -16.32
CA LEU A 37 17.07 -6.35 -17.65
C LEU A 37 17.29 -4.86 -17.89
N PRO A 38 17.38 -4.40 -19.15
CA PRO A 38 17.53 -2.98 -19.45
C PRO A 38 16.17 -2.26 -19.33
N LEU A 39 15.50 -2.42 -18.19
CA LEU A 39 14.18 -1.86 -17.91
C LEU A 39 14.25 -0.94 -16.70
N SER A 40 13.49 0.14 -16.75
CA SER A 40 13.23 1.00 -15.61
C SER A 40 11.74 1.14 -15.33
N LEU A 41 11.39 1.12 -14.05
CA LEU A 41 10.07 1.41 -13.53
C LEU A 41 10.06 2.82 -12.93
N TYR A 42 9.02 3.60 -13.24
CA TYR A 42 8.81 4.95 -12.74
C TYR A 42 7.55 5.01 -11.88
N VAL A 43 7.70 5.48 -10.64
CA VAL A 43 6.63 5.58 -9.65
C VAL A 43 6.70 6.92 -8.90
N TYR A 44 5.56 7.56 -8.67
CA TYR A 44 5.49 8.79 -7.90
C TYR A 44 5.83 8.53 -6.43
N GLY A 45 6.44 9.52 -5.78
CA GLY A 45 6.80 9.49 -4.36
C GLY A 45 5.61 9.80 -3.46
N GLN A 46 5.72 9.44 -2.18
CA GLN A 46 4.70 9.76 -1.18
C GLN A 46 4.50 11.28 -1.01
N SER A 47 5.52 12.10 -1.28
CA SER A 47 5.43 13.56 -1.27
C SER A 47 4.35 14.09 -2.22
N CYS A 48 4.12 13.46 -3.38
CA CYS A 48 3.05 13.85 -4.31
C CYS A 48 1.67 13.82 -3.65
N GLN A 49 1.42 12.88 -2.75
CA GLN A 49 0.14 12.74 -2.06
C GLN A 49 -0.06 13.85 -1.02
N TYR A 50 0.96 14.12 -0.19
CA TYR A 50 0.90 15.14 0.87
C TYR A 50 0.94 16.57 0.33
N GLU A 51 1.75 16.80 -0.70
CA GLU A 51 1.95 18.13 -1.31
C GLU A 51 0.96 18.40 -2.46
N HIS A 52 0.16 17.39 -2.82
CA HIS A 52 -0.75 17.43 -3.96
C HIS A 52 -0.06 17.77 -5.30
N HIS A 53 1.18 17.33 -5.45
CA HIS A 53 2.00 17.57 -6.65
C HIS A 53 1.67 16.56 -7.76
N TRP A 54 0.57 16.83 -8.46
CA TRP A 54 0.01 16.00 -9.52
C TRP A 54 0.18 16.67 -10.88
N THR A 55 1.28 16.36 -11.55
CA THR A 55 1.63 16.81 -12.91
C THR A 55 1.34 15.69 -13.92
N PRO A 56 1.32 15.96 -15.24
CA PRO A 56 1.21 14.91 -16.24
C PRO A 56 2.23 13.78 -16.05
N VAL A 57 3.44 14.10 -15.56
CA VAL A 57 4.48 13.11 -15.23
C VAL A 57 4.06 12.28 -14.02
N THR A 58 3.78 12.90 -12.87
CA THR A 58 3.50 12.16 -11.63
C THR A 58 2.18 11.38 -11.69
N MET A 59 1.22 11.81 -12.51
CA MET A 59 -0.01 11.05 -12.78
C MET A 59 0.25 9.78 -13.59
N CYS A 60 1.24 9.76 -14.47
CA CYS A 60 1.56 8.61 -15.33
C CYS A 60 2.62 7.68 -14.71
N CYS A 61 3.52 8.21 -13.88
CA CYS A 61 4.53 7.42 -13.16
C CYS A 61 3.87 6.68 -11.99
N ARG A 62 3.10 5.62 -12.26
CA ARG A 62 2.47 4.75 -11.26
C ARG A 62 2.81 3.28 -11.53
N GLY A 63 4.08 3.01 -11.79
CA GLY A 63 4.55 1.72 -12.28
C GLY A 63 4.73 1.69 -13.81
N LEU A 64 5.04 2.84 -14.41
CA LEU A 64 5.36 2.94 -15.85
C LEU A 64 6.67 2.21 -16.12
N ILE A 65 6.69 1.26 -17.05
CA ILE A 65 7.89 0.46 -17.35
C ILE A 65 8.39 0.80 -18.75
N VAL A 66 9.67 1.13 -18.86
CA VAL A 66 10.33 1.60 -20.08
C VAL A 66 11.59 0.77 -20.32
N ASP A 67 11.86 0.46 -21.59
CA ASP A 67 13.13 -0.10 -22.03
C ASP A 67 14.17 1.01 -22.11
N ASP A 68 15.22 0.91 -21.29
CA ASP A 68 16.27 1.92 -21.14
C ASP A 68 17.14 2.08 -22.40
N THR A 69 17.17 1.07 -23.28
CA THR A 69 17.99 1.10 -24.50
C THR A 69 17.26 1.83 -25.62
N THR A 70 15.94 1.65 -25.71
CA THR A 70 15.13 2.15 -26.82
C THR A 70 14.27 3.34 -26.44
N GLY A 71 14.01 3.56 -25.14
CA GLY A 71 13.01 4.52 -24.65
C GLY A 71 11.56 4.09 -24.90
N ARG A 72 11.35 2.87 -25.40
CA ARG A 72 10.02 2.32 -25.68
C ARG A 72 9.29 2.00 -24.38
N ILE A 73 8.01 2.34 -24.32
CA ILE A 73 7.16 1.93 -23.20
C ILE A 73 6.86 0.44 -23.34
N VAL A 74 7.23 -0.32 -22.31
CA VAL A 74 7.04 -1.77 -22.23
C VAL A 74 5.75 -2.10 -21.49
N ALA A 75 5.40 -1.33 -20.46
CA ALA A 75 4.16 -1.52 -19.73
C ALA A 75 3.50 -0.20 -19.32
N LEU A 76 2.18 -0.11 -19.50
CA LEU A 76 1.36 1.03 -19.07
C LEU A 76 0.53 0.66 -17.82
N PRO A 77 0.72 1.39 -16.70
CA PRO A 77 -0.11 1.22 -15.51
C PRO A 77 -1.42 2.01 -15.66
N PHE A 78 -2.29 1.91 -14.65
CA PHE A 78 -3.31 2.92 -14.46
C PHE A 78 -2.64 4.29 -14.22
N PRO A 79 -3.14 5.38 -14.83
CA PRO A 79 -2.80 6.71 -14.35
C PRO A 79 -3.32 6.89 -12.92
N LYS A 80 -2.87 7.94 -12.23
CA LYS A 80 -3.34 8.25 -10.88
C LYS A 80 -4.87 8.45 -10.88
N ILE A 81 -5.58 7.59 -10.14
CA ILE A 81 -7.03 7.68 -9.92
C ILE A 81 -7.29 8.42 -8.61
N PHE A 82 -8.23 9.38 -8.63
CA PHE A 82 -8.61 10.18 -7.47
C PHE A 82 -9.96 9.73 -6.90
N VAL A 83 -10.18 10.04 -5.62
CA VAL A 83 -11.49 9.82 -5.00
C VAL A 83 -12.49 10.84 -5.56
N THR A 84 -13.75 10.45 -5.75
CA THR A 84 -14.77 11.32 -6.36
C THR A 84 -14.88 12.69 -5.70
N GLY A 85 -14.77 12.76 -4.37
CA GLY A 85 -14.80 14.02 -3.61
C GLY A 85 -13.67 15.01 -3.89
N MET A 86 -12.60 14.61 -4.60
CA MET A 86 -11.55 15.54 -5.05
C MET A 86 -11.89 16.22 -6.39
N HIS A 87 -12.76 15.61 -7.20
CA HIS A 87 -13.07 16.09 -8.53
C HIS A 87 -13.90 17.39 -8.50
N GLY A 88 -13.45 18.40 -9.24
CA GLY A 88 -14.06 19.73 -9.26
C GLY A 88 -13.74 20.60 -8.03
N VAL A 89 -12.93 20.09 -7.10
CA VAL A 89 -12.43 20.82 -5.93
C VAL A 89 -10.97 21.20 -6.09
N HIS A 90 -10.19 20.35 -6.76
CA HIS A 90 -8.76 20.56 -6.99
C HIS A 90 -8.44 20.65 -8.48
N ASP A 91 -7.49 21.51 -8.86
CA ASP A 91 -7.11 21.71 -10.27
C ASP A 91 -6.59 20.43 -10.96
N PHE A 92 -5.91 19.55 -10.20
CA PHE A 92 -5.41 18.27 -10.69
C PHE A 92 -6.48 17.18 -10.83
N ALA A 93 -7.69 17.43 -10.31
CA ALA A 93 -8.84 16.54 -10.41
C ALA A 93 -10.02 17.33 -10.99
N PRO A 94 -10.10 17.50 -12.32
CA PRO A 94 -11.18 18.27 -12.93
C PRO A 94 -12.56 17.64 -12.63
N PRO A 95 -13.66 18.40 -12.76
CA PRO A 95 -15.00 17.87 -12.55
C PRO A 95 -15.25 16.59 -13.35
N LEU A 96 -15.91 15.61 -12.73
CA LEU A 96 -16.27 14.37 -13.41
C LEU A 96 -17.20 14.66 -14.60
N PRO A 97 -17.03 13.95 -15.73
CA PRO A 97 -17.85 14.17 -16.91
C PRO A 97 -19.29 13.69 -16.71
N THR A 98 -20.22 14.32 -17.42
CA THR A 98 -21.62 13.88 -17.48
C THR A 98 -21.80 12.85 -18.59
N GLU A 99 -21.25 11.65 -18.40
CA GLU A 99 -21.36 10.54 -19.35
C GLU A 99 -21.62 9.21 -18.63
N PRO A 100 -22.11 8.17 -19.32
CA PRO A 100 -22.26 6.84 -18.73
C PRO A 100 -20.93 6.29 -18.23
N PHE A 101 -20.99 5.57 -17.11
CA PHE A 101 -19.82 4.94 -16.51
C PHE A 101 -20.11 3.50 -16.09
N GLU A 102 -19.09 2.66 -16.16
CA GLU A 102 -19.10 1.30 -15.61
C GLU A 102 -18.69 1.35 -14.15
N ILE A 103 -19.25 0.44 -13.34
CA ILE A 103 -18.91 0.30 -11.92
C ILE A 103 -18.21 -1.03 -11.70
N PHE A 104 -17.02 -0.97 -11.09
CA PHE A 104 -16.20 -2.12 -10.76
C PHE A 104 -15.94 -2.21 -9.26
N GLU A 105 -15.76 -3.43 -8.77
CA GLU A 105 -15.28 -3.66 -7.40
C GLU A 105 -13.89 -3.03 -7.26
N LYS A 106 -13.68 -2.26 -6.19
CA LYS A 106 -12.33 -1.86 -5.82
C LYS A 106 -11.73 -3.00 -4.99
N VAL A 107 -11.01 -3.88 -5.68
CA VAL A 107 -10.31 -5.00 -5.04
C VAL A 107 -9.16 -4.43 -4.20
N ASP A 108 -9.06 -4.86 -2.94
CA ASP A 108 -8.17 -4.33 -1.93
C ASP A 108 -6.96 -5.26 -1.72
N GLY A 109 -5.93 -5.09 -2.55
CA GLY A 109 -4.74 -5.93 -2.51
C GLY A 109 -3.51 -5.16 -2.94
N SER A 110 -2.76 -5.73 -3.88
CA SER A 110 -1.65 -5.02 -4.50
C SER A 110 -1.70 -5.09 -6.01
N LEU A 111 -1.61 -3.92 -6.65
CA LEU A 111 -1.53 -3.82 -8.10
C LEU A 111 -0.30 -4.56 -8.63
N ILE A 112 -0.56 -5.47 -9.56
CA ILE A 112 0.40 -6.18 -10.39
C ILE A 112 0.28 -5.69 -11.83
N ILE A 113 1.43 -5.42 -12.43
CA ILE A 113 1.63 -5.03 -13.81
C ILE A 113 2.31 -6.21 -14.49
N ALA A 114 1.53 -6.98 -15.26
CA ALA A 114 2.01 -8.11 -16.04
C ALA A 114 2.30 -7.67 -17.48
N PHE A 115 3.53 -7.88 -17.94
CA PHE A 115 4.01 -7.42 -19.25
C PHE A 115 4.93 -8.45 -19.90
N HIS A 116 4.97 -8.46 -21.23
CA HIS A 116 5.81 -9.37 -21.98
C HIS A 116 7.09 -8.67 -22.45
N TYR A 117 8.25 -9.25 -22.13
CA TYR A 117 9.55 -8.73 -22.53
C TYR A 117 10.55 -9.87 -22.72
N ASP A 118 11.31 -9.80 -23.82
CA ASP A 118 12.32 -10.79 -24.18
C ASP A 118 11.80 -12.25 -24.18
N GLY A 119 10.65 -12.45 -24.83
CA GLY A 119 10.08 -13.79 -25.02
C GLY A 119 9.41 -14.42 -23.79
N ARG A 120 9.24 -13.68 -22.69
CA ARG A 120 8.58 -14.19 -21.48
C ARG A 120 7.72 -13.12 -20.78
N TRP A 121 6.80 -13.59 -19.95
CA TRP A 121 6.00 -12.76 -19.07
C TRP A 121 6.77 -12.36 -17.81
N HIS A 122 6.57 -11.13 -17.38
CA HIS A 122 7.13 -10.58 -16.15
C HIS A 122 6.03 -9.90 -15.34
N ALA A 123 6.17 -9.90 -14.01
CA ALA A 123 5.31 -9.19 -13.08
C ALA A 123 6.10 -8.15 -12.28
N ALA A 124 5.51 -6.97 -12.11
CA ALA A 124 5.99 -5.94 -11.20
C ALA A 124 4.82 -5.45 -10.34
N SER A 125 5.07 -5.07 -9.08
CA SER A 125 4.10 -4.26 -8.34
C SER A 125 4.13 -2.81 -8.85
N LYS A 126 3.23 -1.97 -8.35
CA LYS A 126 3.21 -0.51 -8.65
C LYS A 126 4.60 0.14 -8.53
N GLY A 127 5.40 -0.30 -7.57
CA GLY A 127 6.65 0.37 -7.21
C GLY A 127 7.90 -0.53 -7.22
N SER A 128 7.85 -1.77 -7.68
CA SER A 128 9.00 -2.68 -7.60
C SER A 128 8.94 -3.80 -8.62
N PHE A 129 10.09 -4.25 -9.10
CA PHE A 129 10.23 -5.50 -9.87
C PHE A 129 10.43 -6.74 -8.98
N ALA A 130 10.74 -6.54 -7.69
CA ALA A 130 11.19 -7.60 -6.81
C ALA A 130 10.59 -7.47 -5.39
N SER A 131 9.39 -6.89 -5.27
CA SER A 131 8.63 -6.99 -4.01
C SER A 131 8.12 -8.41 -3.80
N GLU A 132 7.69 -8.74 -2.58
CA GLU A 132 7.06 -10.02 -2.28
C GLU A 132 5.83 -10.27 -3.19
N GLN A 133 5.03 -9.23 -3.43
CA GLN A 133 3.87 -9.28 -4.33
C GLN A 133 4.29 -9.51 -5.79
N SER A 134 5.37 -8.87 -6.23
CA SER A 134 5.92 -9.06 -7.59
C SER A 134 6.36 -10.52 -7.78
N ALA A 135 7.11 -11.06 -6.80
CA ALA A 135 7.57 -12.44 -6.82
C ALA A 135 6.42 -13.45 -6.74
N TRP A 136 5.43 -13.18 -5.88
CA TRP A 136 4.23 -14.01 -5.73
C TRP A 136 3.40 -14.05 -7.03
N ALA A 137 3.27 -12.92 -7.72
CA ALA A 137 2.57 -12.83 -8.99
C ALA A 137 3.37 -13.47 -10.13
N GLN A 138 4.70 -13.30 -10.16
CA GLN A 138 5.56 -13.95 -11.13
C GLN A 138 5.42 -15.47 -11.05
N ALA A 139 5.46 -16.04 -9.84
CA ALA A 139 5.30 -17.49 -9.64
C ALA A 139 3.96 -18.03 -10.19
N ARG A 140 2.90 -17.21 -10.15
CA ARG A 140 1.59 -17.56 -10.73
C ARG A 140 1.58 -17.52 -12.24
N LEU A 141 2.18 -16.47 -12.84
CA LEU A 141 2.32 -16.40 -14.29
C LEU A 141 3.18 -17.56 -14.82
N ASP A 142 4.26 -17.90 -14.12
CA ASP A 142 5.16 -19.00 -14.49
C ASP A 142 4.47 -20.38 -14.40
N ALA A 143 3.53 -20.54 -13.46
CA ALA A 143 2.79 -21.78 -13.25
C ALA A 143 1.55 -21.93 -14.15
N ALA A 144 1.07 -20.84 -14.75
CA ALA A 144 -0.17 -20.81 -15.51
C ALA A 144 0.05 -20.97 -17.03
N ASP A 145 -1.02 -21.34 -17.74
CA ASP A 145 -1.01 -21.33 -19.21
C ASP A 145 -1.17 -19.90 -19.73
N THR A 146 -0.05 -19.30 -20.11
CA THR A 146 -0.01 -17.92 -20.65
C THR A 146 -0.20 -17.86 -22.16
N SER A 147 -0.51 -18.97 -22.83
CA SER A 147 -0.66 -19.02 -24.30
C SER A 147 -1.82 -18.19 -24.84
N LEU A 148 -2.83 -17.92 -23.99
CA LEU A 148 -3.96 -17.06 -24.34
C LEU A 148 -3.69 -15.57 -24.12
N LEU A 149 -2.60 -15.21 -23.45
CA LEU A 149 -2.24 -13.81 -23.25
C LEU A 149 -1.66 -13.21 -24.54
N ASP A 150 -2.16 -12.05 -24.92
CA ASP A 150 -1.60 -11.24 -26.00
C ASP A 150 -0.31 -10.51 -25.53
N PRO A 151 0.88 -10.83 -26.08
CA PRO A 151 2.15 -10.20 -25.71
C PRO A 151 2.24 -8.70 -26.04
N ALA A 152 1.32 -8.16 -26.84
CA ALA A 152 1.23 -6.73 -27.12
C ALA A 152 0.51 -5.94 -26.01
N LEU A 153 -0.03 -6.62 -24.99
CA LEU A 153 -0.77 -5.98 -23.91
C LEU A 153 -0.01 -5.99 -22.59
N THR A 154 -0.24 -4.93 -21.82
CA THR A 154 -0.04 -4.91 -20.38
C THR A 154 -1.33 -5.31 -19.69
N TYR A 155 -1.28 -6.30 -18.81
CA TYR A 155 -2.41 -6.68 -17.97
C TYR A 155 -2.21 -6.11 -16.57
N LEU A 156 -3.24 -5.45 -16.06
CA LEU A 156 -3.27 -4.92 -14.71
C LEU A 156 -4.18 -5.81 -13.88
N ALA A 157 -3.64 -6.40 -12.82
CA ALA A 157 -4.37 -7.30 -11.95
C ALA A 157 -4.12 -6.94 -10.48
N GLU A 158 -5.08 -7.22 -9.61
CA GLU A 158 -4.89 -7.09 -8.16
C GLU A 158 -4.50 -8.46 -7.58
N ALA A 159 -3.37 -8.52 -6.88
CA ALA A 159 -2.97 -9.69 -6.12
C ALA A 159 -3.66 -9.70 -4.75
N ILE A 160 -4.50 -10.70 -4.50
CA ILE A 160 -5.12 -10.96 -3.20
C ILE A 160 -4.68 -12.31 -2.68
N TYR A 161 -4.21 -12.34 -1.43
CA TYR A 161 -3.86 -13.56 -0.71
C TYR A 161 -3.79 -13.29 0.80
N PRO A 162 -3.89 -14.32 1.67
CA PRO A 162 -4.01 -14.11 3.12
C PRO A 162 -2.87 -13.27 3.72
N ALA A 163 -1.63 -13.48 3.25
CA ALA A 163 -0.46 -12.73 3.71
C ALA A 163 -0.35 -11.31 3.12
N ASN A 164 -1.19 -10.93 2.17
CA ASN A 164 -1.23 -9.60 1.54
C ASN A 164 -2.51 -8.83 1.88
N ARG A 165 -3.11 -9.13 3.03
CA ARG A 165 -4.32 -8.44 3.46
C ARG A 165 -4.01 -6.97 3.79
N ILE A 166 -4.73 -6.07 3.15
CA ILE A 166 -4.68 -4.63 3.45
C ILE A 166 -5.77 -4.30 4.49
N VAL A 167 -7.05 -4.41 4.12
CA VAL A 167 -8.18 -4.31 5.06
C VAL A 167 -9.19 -5.43 4.82
N VAL A 168 -9.61 -5.61 3.57
CA VAL A 168 -10.61 -6.60 3.17
C VAL A 168 -10.08 -8.01 3.42
N ASP A 169 -10.91 -8.83 4.05
CA ASP A 169 -10.63 -10.24 4.30
C ASP A 169 -11.22 -11.11 3.19
N TYR A 170 -10.36 -11.53 2.27
CA TYR A 170 -10.71 -12.46 1.20
C TYR A 170 -10.68 -13.94 1.65
N GLY A 171 -10.47 -14.22 2.94
CA GLY A 171 -10.33 -15.56 3.49
C GLY A 171 -9.11 -16.28 2.91
N ALA A 172 -9.29 -17.54 2.50
CA ALA A 172 -8.22 -18.36 1.92
C ALA A 172 -8.00 -18.14 0.40
N ARG A 173 -8.64 -17.13 -0.21
CA ARG A 173 -8.51 -16.87 -1.66
C ARG A 173 -7.09 -16.41 -1.99
N GLU A 174 -6.60 -16.88 -3.13
CA GLU A 174 -5.29 -16.53 -3.68
C GLU A 174 -5.41 -16.26 -5.18
N ASP A 175 -5.79 -15.04 -5.55
CA ASP A 175 -6.17 -14.70 -6.92
C ASP A 175 -5.33 -13.54 -7.48
N LEU A 176 -5.10 -13.57 -8.80
CA LEU A 176 -4.74 -12.41 -9.60
C LEU A 176 -5.99 -11.91 -10.34
N VAL A 177 -6.67 -10.93 -9.75
CA VAL A 177 -7.95 -10.42 -10.27
C VAL A 177 -7.70 -9.40 -11.38
N LEU A 178 -8.04 -9.70 -12.63
CA LEU A 178 -7.85 -8.77 -13.75
C LEU A 178 -8.71 -7.51 -13.58
N LEU A 179 -8.07 -6.34 -13.67
CA LEU A 179 -8.70 -5.02 -13.54
C LEU A 179 -8.85 -4.31 -14.89
N ALA A 180 -7.79 -4.33 -15.71
CA ALA A 180 -7.74 -3.68 -17.02
C ALA A 180 -6.61 -4.26 -17.88
N ALA A 181 -6.60 -3.91 -19.16
CA ALA A 181 -5.47 -4.16 -20.04
C ALA A 181 -5.24 -2.97 -20.97
N TYR A 182 -3.97 -2.61 -21.18
CA TYR A 182 -3.55 -1.52 -22.05
C TYR A 182 -2.65 -2.04 -23.16
N GLU A 183 -2.71 -1.42 -24.34
CA GLU A 183 -1.76 -1.64 -25.41
C GLU A 183 -0.69 -0.54 -25.37
N PRO A 184 0.55 -0.84 -24.92
CA PRO A 184 1.60 0.16 -24.79
C PRO A 184 1.90 0.91 -26.08
N ALA A 185 1.75 0.25 -27.23
CA ALA A 185 2.01 0.87 -28.54
C ALA A 185 1.07 2.05 -28.85
N THR A 186 -0.16 2.05 -28.33
CA THR A 186 -1.18 3.07 -28.65
C THR A 186 -1.64 3.86 -27.43
N GLY A 187 -1.38 3.38 -26.21
CA GLY A 187 -1.99 3.88 -24.99
C GLY A 187 -3.45 3.44 -24.81
N ALA A 188 -4.02 2.65 -25.73
CA ALA A 188 -5.43 2.31 -25.70
C ALA A 188 -5.73 1.24 -24.63
N GLU A 189 -6.72 1.52 -23.79
CA GLU A 189 -7.33 0.52 -22.91
C GLU A 189 -8.20 -0.44 -23.74
N LYS A 190 -8.00 -1.74 -23.58
CA LYS A 190 -8.85 -2.76 -24.21
C LYS A 190 -10.08 -3.00 -23.36
N ALA A 191 -11.22 -3.23 -24.02
CA ALA A 191 -12.45 -3.58 -23.34
C ALA A 191 -12.26 -4.85 -22.49
N LEU A 192 -12.58 -4.77 -21.19
CA LEU A 192 -12.31 -5.83 -20.23
C LEU A 192 -12.93 -7.18 -20.66
N ALA A 193 -14.15 -7.17 -21.21
CA ALA A 193 -14.82 -8.35 -21.72
C ALA A 193 -14.05 -9.07 -22.85
N LYS A 194 -13.25 -8.35 -23.64
CA LYS A 194 -12.44 -8.94 -24.70
C LYS A 194 -11.20 -9.64 -24.12
N VAL A 195 -10.54 -9.00 -23.16
CA VAL A 195 -9.30 -9.53 -22.55
C VAL A 195 -9.56 -10.53 -21.44
N ALA A 196 -10.79 -10.62 -20.93
CA ALA A 196 -11.21 -11.63 -19.96
C ALA A 196 -10.91 -13.06 -20.42
N ALA A 197 -11.12 -13.36 -21.71
CA ALA A 197 -10.81 -14.66 -22.28
C ALA A 197 -9.31 -14.98 -22.31
N HIS A 198 -8.47 -13.95 -22.47
CA HIS A 198 -7.01 -14.10 -22.42
C HIS A 198 -6.55 -14.47 -21.01
N TRP A 199 -7.16 -13.84 -20.00
CA TRP A 199 -6.75 -13.94 -18.59
C TRP A 199 -7.34 -15.15 -17.85
N ALA A 200 -8.36 -15.81 -18.42
CA ALA A 200 -9.06 -16.91 -17.77
C ALA A 200 -8.16 -18.04 -17.21
N PRO A 201 -7.02 -18.41 -17.82
CA PRO A 201 -6.09 -19.39 -17.23
C PRO A 201 -5.30 -18.88 -16.02
N ILE A 202 -5.24 -17.56 -15.82
CA ILE A 202 -4.41 -16.90 -14.81
C ILE A 202 -5.23 -16.60 -13.56
N GLY A 203 -6.45 -16.10 -13.72
CA GLY A 203 -7.28 -15.70 -12.59
C GLY A 203 -8.64 -15.13 -12.98
N PRO A 204 -9.45 -14.74 -11.98
CA PRO A 204 -10.76 -14.15 -12.21
C PRO A 204 -10.64 -12.74 -12.78
N VAL A 205 -11.76 -12.24 -13.30
CA VAL A 205 -11.91 -10.84 -13.73
C VAL A 205 -12.67 -10.09 -12.64
N VAL A 206 -12.32 -8.81 -12.42
CA VAL A 206 -12.98 -7.95 -11.45
C VAL A 206 -14.50 -7.92 -11.66
N ARG A 207 -15.24 -7.92 -10.54
CA ARG A 207 -16.69 -7.83 -10.59
C ARG A 207 -17.12 -6.48 -11.14
N SER A 208 -18.16 -6.49 -11.95
CA SER A 208 -18.81 -5.29 -12.48
C SER A 208 -20.32 -5.33 -12.24
N TRP A 209 -20.92 -4.16 -12.01
CA TRP A 209 -22.38 -3.98 -11.90
C TRP A 209 -22.99 -3.32 -13.15
N GLY A 210 -22.24 -3.23 -14.25
CA GLY A 210 -22.71 -2.60 -15.48
C GLY A 210 -22.70 -1.08 -15.41
N LEU A 211 -23.58 -0.45 -16.20
CA LEU A 211 -23.59 1.00 -16.41
C LEU A 211 -24.39 1.74 -15.32
N GLY A 212 -23.71 2.61 -14.59
CA GLY A 212 -24.29 3.64 -13.75
C GLY A 212 -24.63 4.91 -14.55
N LYS A 213 -25.52 5.72 -13.99
CA LYS A 213 -25.97 6.99 -14.59
C LYS A 213 -25.72 8.21 -13.71
N ASP A 214 -25.77 8.04 -12.40
CA ASP A 214 -25.50 9.10 -11.44
C ASP A 214 -24.48 8.60 -10.40
N VAL A 215 -23.32 9.27 -10.36
CA VAL A 215 -22.26 8.98 -9.39
C VAL A 215 -22.77 9.15 -7.96
N ARG A 216 -23.69 10.11 -7.73
CA ARG A 216 -24.23 10.41 -6.39
C ARG A 216 -24.97 9.23 -5.78
N GLU A 217 -25.61 8.40 -6.60
CA GLU A 217 -26.30 7.19 -6.10
C GLU A 217 -25.30 6.24 -5.45
N VAL A 218 -24.13 6.06 -6.06
CA VAL A 218 -23.05 5.20 -5.54
C VAL A 218 -22.39 5.85 -4.32
N GLU A 219 -22.20 7.17 -4.33
CA GLU A 219 -21.63 7.91 -3.19
C GLU A 219 -22.52 7.85 -1.94
N VAL A 220 -23.85 7.98 -2.09
CA VAL A 220 -24.79 7.88 -0.97
C VAL A 220 -24.76 6.48 -0.36
N LEU A 221 -24.75 5.44 -1.19
CA LEU A 221 -24.61 4.06 -0.71
C LEU A 221 -23.28 3.87 0.03
N ALA A 222 -22.18 4.38 -0.52
CA ALA A 222 -20.87 4.26 0.09
C ALA A 222 -20.75 5.01 1.43
N ALA A 223 -21.35 6.20 1.54
CA ALA A 223 -21.42 6.96 2.76
C ALA A 223 -22.14 6.20 3.89
N ASP A 224 -23.19 5.46 3.55
CA ASP A 224 -23.96 4.60 4.46
C ASP A 224 -23.34 3.20 4.66
N SER A 225 -22.16 2.93 4.10
CA SER A 225 -21.53 1.59 4.09
C SER A 225 -22.44 0.49 3.50
N ARG A 226 -23.23 0.86 2.48
CA ARG A 226 -24.09 -0.06 1.73
C ARG A 226 -23.49 -0.37 0.37
N ARG A 227 -23.63 -1.62 -0.03
CA ARG A 227 -23.25 -2.10 -1.36
C ARG A 227 -24.30 -1.77 -2.41
N ILE A 228 -23.92 -1.86 -3.68
CA ILE A 228 -24.84 -1.69 -4.83
C ILE A 228 -25.97 -2.74 -4.81
N ASP A 229 -25.74 -3.90 -4.20
CA ASP A 229 -26.77 -4.93 -4.00
C ASP A 229 -27.70 -4.65 -2.81
N GLY A 230 -27.53 -3.52 -2.12
CA GLY A 230 -28.36 -3.05 -1.01
C GLY A 230 -27.94 -3.56 0.37
N ARG A 231 -26.95 -4.45 0.47
CA ARG A 231 -26.49 -4.99 1.76
C ARG A 231 -25.54 -4.02 2.46
N THR A 232 -25.64 -3.90 3.77
CA THR A 232 -24.60 -3.25 4.57
C THR A 232 -23.33 -4.09 4.52
N ALA A 233 -22.18 -3.45 4.34
CA ALA A 233 -20.86 -4.10 4.34
C ALA A 233 -20.01 -3.61 5.51
N GLY A 234 -19.49 -4.55 6.29
CA GLY A 234 -18.42 -4.31 7.26
C GLY A 234 -17.13 -3.85 6.58
N GLY A 235 -16.25 -3.19 7.33
CA GLY A 235 -15.02 -2.61 6.78
C GLY A 235 -14.04 -3.63 6.19
N THR A 236 -14.13 -4.90 6.60
CA THR A 236 -13.33 -6.01 6.06
C THR A 236 -14.00 -6.72 4.88
N GLU A 237 -15.20 -6.32 4.45
CA GLU A 237 -15.89 -7.04 3.39
C GLU A 237 -15.69 -6.41 2.01
N ASP A 238 -15.54 -5.09 1.93
CA ASP A 238 -15.47 -4.37 0.66
C ASP A 238 -14.78 -3.02 0.86
N GLU A 239 -13.89 -2.65 -0.06
CA GLU A 239 -13.33 -1.30 -0.07
C GLU A 239 -14.29 -0.29 -0.68
N GLY A 240 -15.05 -0.70 -1.69
CA GLY A 240 -15.92 0.17 -2.48
C GLY A 240 -15.73 -0.07 -3.97
N TYR A 241 -15.65 1.03 -4.73
CA TYR A 241 -15.81 0.99 -6.18
C TYR A 241 -14.76 1.81 -6.92
N VAL A 242 -14.44 1.33 -8.12
CA VAL A 242 -13.85 2.16 -9.17
C VAL A 242 -14.90 2.36 -10.25
N ILE A 243 -15.21 3.61 -10.54
CA ILE A 243 -16.04 3.96 -11.69
C ILE A 243 -15.16 4.32 -12.89
N ARG A 244 -15.61 3.95 -14.09
CA ARG A 244 -14.92 4.24 -15.36
C ARG A 244 -15.90 4.84 -16.34
N PHE A 245 -15.70 6.10 -16.67
CA PHE A 245 -16.53 6.79 -17.65
C PHE A 245 -16.18 6.37 -19.08
N THR A 246 -17.07 6.67 -20.02
CA THR A 246 -16.90 6.33 -21.45
C THR A 246 -15.63 6.96 -22.05
N SER A 247 -15.22 8.14 -21.60
CA SER A 247 -13.94 8.78 -21.96
C SER A 247 -12.69 8.04 -21.46
N GLY A 248 -12.85 7.09 -20.53
CA GLY A 248 -11.75 6.41 -19.85
C GLY A 248 -11.33 7.06 -18.52
N ILE A 249 -11.89 8.22 -18.16
CA ILE A 249 -11.69 8.82 -16.83
C ILE A 249 -12.15 7.83 -15.76
N ARG A 250 -11.36 7.66 -14.70
CA ARG A 250 -11.68 6.82 -13.55
C ARG A 250 -11.71 7.63 -12.27
N ALA A 251 -12.58 7.23 -11.35
CA ALA A 251 -12.59 7.73 -9.99
C ALA A 251 -12.87 6.60 -9.00
N LYS A 252 -12.39 6.73 -7.76
CA LYS A 252 -12.65 5.77 -6.68
C LYS A 252 -13.70 6.30 -5.70
N ILE A 253 -14.53 5.41 -5.20
CA ILE A 253 -15.52 5.66 -4.15
C ILE A 253 -15.25 4.61 -3.08
N LYS A 254 -14.94 5.01 -1.85
CA LYS A 254 -14.65 4.08 -0.75
C LYS A 254 -15.81 4.05 0.25
N LEU A 255 -16.13 2.88 0.80
CA LEU A 255 -17.15 2.75 1.83
C LEU A 255 -16.69 3.41 3.14
N SER A 256 -17.60 4.04 3.87
CA SER A 256 -17.28 4.65 5.18
C SER A 256 -16.74 3.63 6.18
N SER A 257 -17.29 2.40 6.19
CA SER A 257 -16.82 1.31 7.05
C SER A 257 -15.38 0.89 6.75
N TYR A 258 -15.02 0.81 5.46
CA TYR A 258 -13.63 0.56 5.04
C TYR A 258 -12.72 1.73 5.44
N LEU A 259 -13.11 2.97 5.15
CA LEU A 259 -12.31 4.16 5.48
C LEU A 259 -12.00 4.27 6.98
N ALA A 260 -12.98 3.95 7.83
CA ALA A 260 -12.80 3.92 9.28
C ALA A 260 -11.76 2.88 9.70
N LEU A 261 -11.84 1.66 9.14
CA LEU A 261 -10.92 0.58 9.48
C LEU A 261 -9.52 0.79 8.90
N HIS A 262 -9.44 1.24 7.65
CA HIS A 262 -8.19 1.61 6.97
C HIS A 262 -7.43 2.67 7.77
N LYS A 263 -8.10 3.77 8.14
CA LYS A 263 -7.50 4.84 8.96
C LYS A 263 -6.93 4.32 10.28
N LEU A 264 -7.61 3.36 10.90
CA LEU A 264 -7.17 2.77 12.15
C LEU A 264 -5.96 1.85 11.94
N TYR A 265 -5.96 1.04 10.89
CA TYR A 265 -4.87 0.12 10.54
C TYR A 265 -3.60 0.86 10.14
N THR A 266 -3.72 1.90 9.32
CA THR A 266 -2.57 2.71 8.88
C THR A 266 -2.12 3.71 9.95
N GLY A 267 -3.03 4.11 10.84
CA GLY A 267 -2.74 5.05 11.94
C GLY A 267 -2.17 4.40 13.20
N THR A 268 -2.27 3.08 13.34
CA THR A 268 -1.76 2.34 14.50
C THR A 268 -0.47 1.62 14.16
N ASN A 269 0.59 1.93 14.90
CA ASN A 269 1.89 1.26 14.80
C ASN A 269 2.38 0.84 16.19
N GLU A 270 3.52 0.17 16.25
CA GLU A 270 4.09 -0.25 17.54
C GLU A 270 4.31 0.92 18.51
N ARG A 271 4.63 2.11 17.97
CA ARG A 271 4.79 3.31 18.78
C ARG A 271 3.46 3.79 19.37
N THR A 272 2.35 3.71 18.64
CA THR A 272 1.02 4.00 19.20
C THR A 272 0.71 3.08 20.37
N VAL A 273 0.98 1.77 20.24
CA VAL A 273 0.78 0.80 21.33
C VAL A 273 1.70 1.10 22.52
N TRP A 274 2.96 1.44 22.25
CA TRP A 274 3.92 1.89 23.27
C TRP A 274 3.45 3.17 23.99
N GLU A 275 2.90 4.16 23.29
CA GLU A 275 2.39 5.41 23.89
C GLU A 275 1.23 5.15 24.85
N VAL A 276 0.31 4.25 24.51
CA VAL A 276 -0.81 3.82 25.37
C VAL A 276 -0.31 3.08 26.62
N LEU A 277 0.67 2.18 26.47
CA LEU A 277 1.25 1.46 27.61
C LEU A 277 2.04 2.39 28.54
N ALA A 278 2.87 3.27 27.96
CA ALA A 278 3.70 4.21 28.71
C ALA A 278 2.86 5.27 29.46
N SER A 279 1.64 5.54 29.03
CA SER A 279 0.68 6.40 29.76
C SER A 279 -0.10 5.66 30.85
N GLY A 280 0.13 4.36 31.03
CA GLY A 280 -0.57 3.52 32.00
C GLY A 280 -1.99 3.14 31.58
N GLN A 281 -2.35 3.35 30.31
CA GLN A 281 -3.65 2.97 29.77
C GLN A 281 -3.65 1.51 29.29
N ASP A 282 -4.84 0.90 29.28
CA ASP A 282 -5.02 -0.42 28.69
C ASP A 282 -5.00 -0.30 27.15
N PRO A 283 -4.15 -1.03 26.40
CA PRO A 283 -4.22 -1.10 24.95
C PRO A 283 -5.59 -1.48 24.42
N ALA A 284 -6.45 -2.07 25.26
CA ALA A 284 -7.84 -2.32 24.92
C ALA A 284 -8.65 -1.09 24.52
N VAL A 285 -8.21 0.12 24.89
CA VAL A 285 -8.83 1.37 24.41
C VAL A 285 -8.66 1.61 22.91
N LEU A 286 -7.74 0.88 22.26
CA LEU A 286 -7.61 0.85 20.80
C LEU A 286 -8.67 -0.06 20.14
N PHE A 287 -9.47 -0.75 20.95
CA PHE A 287 -10.55 -1.64 20.52
C PHE A 287 -11.89 -0.99 20.86
N ASP A 288 -12.70 -0.73 19.84
CA ASP A 288 -14.14 -0.57 20.04
C ASP A 288 -14.94 -1.19 18.88
N THR A 289 -14.33 -1.38 17.71
CA THR A 289 -15.01 -1.87 16.49
C THR A 289 -14.09 -2.61 15.51
N VAL A 290 -13.00 -3.21 15.99
CA VAL A 290 -11.93 -3.78 15.16
C VAL A 290 -12.02 -5.30 15.00
N PRO A 291 -11.56 -5.85 13.87
CA PRO A 291 -11.41 -7.29 13.69
C PRO A 291 -10.48 -7.94 14.72
N ASP A 292 -10.73 -9.22 14.99
CA ASP A 292 -9.99 -10.02 15.97
C ASP A 292 -8.49 -10.11 15.66
N GLU A 293 -8.08 -10.05 14.38
CA GLU A 293 -6.67 -10.08 13.99
C GLU A 293 -5.92 -8.82 14.45
N PHE A 294 -6.54 -7.65 14.30
CA PHE A 294 -5.96 -6.40 14.79
C PHE A 294 -5.86 -6.41 16.31
N ALA A 295 -6.92 -6.85 17.01
CA ALA A 295 -6.89 -7.02 18.46
C ALA A 295 -5.82 -8.04 18.89
N GLY A 296 -5.61 -9.10 18.13
CA GLY A 296 -4.54 -10.08 18.32
C GLY A 296 -3.15 -9.47 18.18
N TRP A 297 -2.92 -8.71 17.12
CA TRP A 297 -1.65 -8.01 16.88
C TRP A 297 -1.35 -6.98 17.98
N VAL A 298 -2.31 -6.12 18.34
CA VAL A 298 -2.11 -5.16 19.44
C VAL A 298 -1.79 -5.88 20.75
N ARG A 299 -2.48 -6.98 21.06
CA ARG A 299 -2.17 -7.81 22.24
C ARG A 299 -0.78 -8.41 22.18
N GLN A 300 -0.33 -8.88 21.02
CA GLN A 300 1.01 -9.43 20.85
C GLN A 300 2.10 -8.36 21.03
N VAL A 301 1.95 -7.21 20.38
CA VAL A 301 2.86 -6.06 20.55
C VAL A 301 2.87 -5.61 22.00
N ALA A 302 1.71 -5.49 22.62
CA ALA A 302 1.61 -5.09 24.02
C ALA A 302 2.27 -6.10 24.96
N ALA A 303 2.08 -7.40 24.74
CA ALA A 303 2.71 -8.45 25.53
C ALA A 303 4.24 -8.43 25.39
N ARG A 304 4.74 -8.24 24.16
CA ARG A 304 6.18 -8.09 23.90
C ARG A 304 6.76 -6.87 24.62
N LEU A 305 6.14 -5.70 24.45
CA LEU A 305 6.59 -4.45 25.09
C LEU A 305 6.56 -4.52 26.61
N ARG A 306 5.53 -5.16 27.21
CA ARG A 306 5.48 -5.42 28.65
C ARG A 306 6.61 -6.36 29.09
N GLY A 307 6.89 -7.41 28.32
CA GLY A 307 8.00 -8.32 28.61
C GLY A 307 9.38 -7.62 28.54
N GLU A 308 9.59 -6.77 27.54
CA GLU A 308 10.81 -5.95 27.43
C GLU A 308 10.94 -4.94 28.58
N PHE A 309 9.82 -4.34 29.01
CA PHE A 309 9.76 -3.46 30.19
C PHE A 309 10.13 -4.22 31.47
N ASP A 310 9.51 -5.37 31.72
CA ASP A 310 9.75 -6.19 32.91
C ASP A 310 11.21 -6.67 32.95
N ALA A 311 11.77 -7.05 31.80
CA ALA A 311 13.17 -7.46 31.68
C ALA A 311 14.13 -6.31 32.02
N TYR A 312 13.87 -5.10 31.53
CA TYR A 312 14.68 -3.92 31.87
C TYR A 312 14.62 -3.62 33.37
N VAL A 313 13.41 -3.62 33.96
CA VAL A 313 13.22 -3.35 35.39
C VAL A 313 13.93 -4.41 36.24
N ALA A 314 13.80 -5.69 35.88
CA ALA A 314 14.46 -6.78 36.58
C ALA A 314 16.00 -6.67 36.49
N ALA A 315 16.55 -6.38 35.31
CA ALA A 315 17.99 -6.22 35.12
C ALA A 315 18.55 -5.02 35.93
N ALA A 316 17.86 -3.87 35.88
CA ALA A 316 18.27 -2.69 36.63
C ALA A 316 18.23 -2.92 38.16
N ARG A 317 17.23 -3.68 38.65
CA ARG A 317 17.14 -4.06 40.08
C ARG A 317 18.21 -5.07 40.48
N ALA A 318 18.50 -6.07 39.64
CA ALA A 318 19.56 -7.02 39.89
C ALA A 318 20.94 -6.34 39.96
N ASP A 319 21.22 -5.41 39.05
CA ASP A 319 22.43 -4.58 39.09
C ASP A 319 22.51 -3.74 40.38
N PHE A 320 21.38 -3.16 40.81
CA PHE A 320 21.29 -2.38 42.04
C PHE A 320 21.58 -3.22 43.29
N ASP A 321 21.00 -4.40 43.37
CA ASP A 321 21.20 -5.34 44.48
C ASP A 321 22.65 -5.87 44.51
N ALA A 322 23.25 -6.13 43.34
CA ALA A 322 24.63 -6.59 43.23
C ALA A 322 25.66 -5.54 43.70
N ILE A 323 25.41 -4.26 43.47
CA ILE A 323 26.27 -3.16 43.96
C ILE A 323 26.09 -2.96 45.48
N GLY A 324 24.89 -3.20 45.98
CA GLY A 324 24.54 -3.09 47.40
C GLY A 324 23.76 -1.81 47.70
N PRO A 325 22.48 -1.91 48.10
CA PRO A 325 21.59 -0.75 48.31
C PRO A 325 22.00 0.15 49.50
N THR A 326 22.90 -0.33 50.37
CA THR A 326 23.42 0.38 51.54
C THR A 326 24.88 0.82 51.38
N ALA A 327 25.46 0.66 50.19
CA ALA A 327 26.82 1.09 49.92
C ALA A 327 26.99 2.60 50.14
N GLU A 328 28.16 3.01 50.63
CA GLU A 328 28.51 4.43 50.72
C GLU A 328 28.39 5.07 49.33
N ARG A 329 27.73 6.24 49.25
CA ARG A 329 27.35 6.91 47.99
C ARG A 329 28.48 7.00 46.96
N LYS A 330 29.72 7.23 47.41
CA LYS A 330 30.89 7.30 46.53
C LYS A 330 31.21 5.94 45.88
N SER A 331 31.26 4.88 46.68
CA SER A 331 31.48 3.50 46.20
C SER A 331 30.36 3.04 45.28
N PHE A 332 29.11 3.38 45.62
CA PHE A 332 27.96 3.10 44.75
C PHE A 332 28.11 3.77 43.38
N ALA A 333 28.43 5.06 43.34
CA ALA A 333 28.56 5.81 42.10
C ALA A 333 29.68 5.25 41.19
N GLU A 334 30.82 4.86 41.76
CA GLU A 334 31.94 4.25 41.01
C GLU A 334 31.56 2.92 40.33
N GLN A 335 30.67 2.14 40.94
CA GLN A 335 30.18 0.88 40.37
C GLN A 335 29.02 1.12 39.39
N ALA A 336 28.06 1.97 39.74
CA ALA A 336 26.89 2.27 38.90
C ALA A 336 27.28 2.85 37.53
N MET A 337 28.36 3.64 37.47
CA MET A 337 28.88 4.19 36.21
C MET A 337 29.38 3.12 35.22
N LYS A 338 29.64 1.90 35.68
CA LYS A 338 30.07 0.77 34.85
C LYS A 338 28.89 -0.05 34.29
N SER A 339 27.67 0.15 34.80
CA SER A 339 26.47 -0.53 34.33
C SER A 339 25.80 0.24 33.19
N GLU A 340 25.19 -0.50 32.27
CA GLU A 340 24.35 0.05 31.21
C GLU A 340 23.06 0.68 31.77
N HIS A 341 22.66 0.30 32.99
CA HIS A 341 21.48 0.80 33.71
C HIS A 341 21.78 1.99 34.62
N ARG A 342 22.93 2.66 34.48
CA ARG A 342 23.40 3.74 35.39
C ARG A 342 22.32 4.76 35.80
N ALA A 343 21.48 5.20 34.88
CA ALA A 343 20.42 6.18 35.17
C ALA A 343 19.33 5.61 36.09
N ALA A 344 18.96 4.34 35.88
CA ALA A 344 18.01 3.62 36.72
C ALA A 344 18.61 3.36 38.11
N LEU A 345 19.88 2.96 38.17
CA LEU A 345 20.60 2.72 39.43
C LEU A 345 20.61 3.94 40.36
N PHE A 346 20.89 5.14 39.84
CA PHE A 346 20.85 6.36 40.65
C PHE A 346 19.44 6.70 41.15
N ARG A 347 18.38 6.41 40.36
CA ARG A 347 17.00 6.60 40.82
C ARG A 347 16.60 5.61 41.90
N LEU A 348 16.96 4.34 41.74
CA LEU A 348 16.73 3.30 42.74
C LEU A 348 17.46 3.65 44.06
N TYR A 349 18.69 4.15 43.99
CA TYR A 349 19.44 4.62 45.16
C TYR A 349 18.71 5.77 45.88
N ASP A 350 18.10 6.68 45.13
CA ASP A 350 17.29 7.78 45.68
C ASP A 350 15.84 7.36 46.03
N GLY A 351 15.49 6.06 45.96
CA GLY A 351 14.18 5.51 46.32
C GLY A 351 13.06 5.82 45.33
N ARG A 352 13.38 6.14 44.07
CA ARG A 352 12.42 6.49 43.02
C ARG A 352 12.16 5.33 42.06
N ASP A 353 11.01 5.34 41.40
CA ASP A 353 10.72 4.42 40.30
C ASP A 353 11.60 4.69 39.07
N ILE A 354 11.61 3.71 38.17
CA ILE A 354 12.42 3.69 36.95
C ILE A 354 11.56 3.40 35.72
N ASP A 355 10.24 3.51 35.85
CA ASP A 355 9.29 3.03 34.83
C ASP A 355 9.40 3.88 33.56
N ASP A 356 9.55 5.20 33.70
CA ASP A 356 9.79 6.10 32.56
C ASP A 356 11.11 5.81 31.83
N LEU A 357 12.16 5.41 32.56
CA LEU A 357 13.44 5.02 31.99
C LEU A 357 13.33 3.69 31.24
N ALA A 358 12.59 2.73 31.81
CA ALA A 358 12.28 1.47 31.17
C ALA A 358 11.52 1.70 29.86
N TRP A 359 10.39 2.43 29.90
CA TRP A 359 9.63 2.77 28.69
C TRP A 359 10.44 3.52 27.65
N LYS A 360 11.27 4.48 28.07
CA LYS A 360 12.13 5.23 27.16
C LYS A 360 13.19 4.34 26.50
N SER A 361 13.70 3.33 27.20
CA SER A 361 14.73 2.41 26.70
C SER A 361 14.20 1.48 25.60
N ILE A 362 12.93 1.08 25.69
CA ILE A 362 12.27 0.14 24.77
C ILE A 362 11.41 0.85 23.72
N LYS A 363 11.49 2.18 23.63
CA LYS A 363 10.73 2.95 22.64
C LYS A 363 11.05 2.44 21.22
N PRO A 364 10.06 1.99 20.44
CA PRO A 364 10.29 1.52 19.08
C PRO A 364 11.02 2.57 18.23
N ARG A 365 12.08 2.15 17.52
CA ARG A 365 12.90 3.02 16.67
C ARG A 365 12.33 3.22 15.26
N GLY A 366 11.38 2.39 14.87
CA GLY A 366 10.67 2.48 13.60
C GLY A 366 9.17 2.28 13.81
N ASP A 367 8.39 2.84 12.89
CA ASP A 367 6.96 2.62 12.83
C ASP A 367 6.75 1.32 12.04
N VAL A 368 6.71 0.17 12.71
CA VAL A 368 6.19 -1.05 12.09
C VAL A 368 4.67 -0.94 12.15
N PRO A 369 3.98 -0.61 11.03
CA PRO A 369 2.54 -0.48 11.05
C PRO A 369 1.90 -1.87 11.07
N PHE A 370 0.63 -1.93 11.45
CA PHE A 370 -0.15 -3.16 11.28
C PHE A 370 -0.26 -3.56 9.80
N VAL A 371 -0.42 -2.58 8.89
CA VAL A 371 -0.50 -2.76 7.43
C VAL A 371 0.32 -1.67 6.74
N THR A 372 1.13 -2.07 5.76
CA THR A 372 1.78 -1.15 4.81
C THR A 372 0.87 -0.94 3.59
N ASP A 373 0.30 0.26 3.45
CA ASP A 373 -0.49 0.62 2.27
C ASP A 373 0.39 1.26 1.19
N GLU A 374 0.34 0.73 -0.04
CA GLU A 374 0.98 1.35 -1.20
C GLU A 374 0.11 2.47 -1.82
N GLU A 375 -1.18 2.56 -1.51
CA GLU A 375 -2.13 3.56 -2.04
C GLU A 375 -2.34 4.80 -1.14
N GLY A 376 -1.71 4.83 0.04
CA GLY A 376 -1.82 5.88 1.06
C GLY A 376 -1.41 7.27 0.60
#